data_AF-A0A936PWC0-F1
#
_entry.id   AF-A0A936PWC0-F1
#
_cell.length_a   1.000
_cell.length_b   1.000
_cell.length_c   1.000
_cell.angle_alpha   90.00
_cell.angle_beta   90.00
_cell.angle_gamma   90.00
#
_symmetry.space_group_name_H-M   'P 1'
#
loop_
_entity.id
_entity.type
_entity.pdbx_description
1 polymer ?
#
loop_
_entity_poly.entity_id
_entity_poly.type
_entity_poly.pdbx_seq_one_letter_code
_entity_poly.pdbx_strand_id
1 'polypeptide(L)'
;MISYDSWSGGTDAITIVYADPTLEMMTAPNQINSCGASGINFPTNRPNYGTYLSSYGVGDYVMCWDYAPATGTESYLWSVQSGGNSSTGGLGITPITGGVYTDYDAVCDPADENLPPVMHCSRAHILTFYIDNTDDGVGPGSPQHPVLMMDLDFDFPSTGPSTDDVPLVDDIEDLQIAYCPRSLAAAVGGCETAAAWTDNLGNTAGPYEGTEVWMVRFSLVARAMREDERGTFLSSRPSLENHSPTDPEDGYYRQVLTTSVTARNLRMMHTP
;
A
#
# COMPACT_ATOMS: atom_id res chain seq x y z
N MET A 1 -2.64 -7.22 4.37
CA MET A 1 -2.01 -5.89 4.26
C MET A 1 -1.12 -5.96 3.05
N ILE A 2 -1.27 -4.99 2.15
CA ILE A 2 -0.45 -4.83 0.96
C ILE A 2 0.17 -3.47 1.07
N SER A 3 1.44 -3.36 0.75
CA SER A 3 2.13 -2.09 0.67
C SER A 3 2.92 -2.03 -0.62
N TYR A 4 2.81 -0.92 -1.33
CA TYR A 4 3.61 -0.66 -2.52
C TYR A 4 4.23 0.73 -2.44
N ASP A 5 5.45 0.82 -2.95
CA ASP A 5 6.21 2.04 -3.15
C ASP A 5 6.06 2.41 -4.62
N SER A 6 5.48 3.59 -4.90
CA SER A 6 5.32 4.13 -6.24
C SER A 6 6.21 5.35 -6.44
N TRP A 7 7.51 5.11 -6.60
CA TRP A 7 8.46 6.14 -7.01
C TRP A 7 8.31 6.50 -8.49
N SER A 8 8.04 7.78 -8.78
CA SER A 8 7.92 8.31 -10.16
C SER A 8 9.10 9.18 -10.61
N GLY A 9 10.14 9.32 -9.79
CA GLY A 9 11.28 10.20 -10.07
C GLY A 9 11.14 11.64 -9.55
N GLY A 10 9.97 12.03 -9.02
CA GLY A 10 9.69 13.39 -8.52
C GLY A 10 8.92 13.43 -7.19
N THR A 11 7.91 12.57 -7.06
CA THR A 11 7.13 12.38 -5.83
C THR A 11 7.31 10.95 -5.34
N ASP A 12 7.67 10.84 -4.05
CA ASP A 12 7.73 9.59 -3.31
C ASP A 12 6.36 9.32 -2.71
N ALA A 13 5.86 8.10 -2.86
CA ALA A 13 4.56 7.71 -2.34
C ALA A 13 4.55 6.26 -1.92
N ILE A 14 4.07 6.03 -0.71
CA ILE A 14 3.89 4.74 -0.08
C ILE A 14 2.42 4.54 0.18
N THR A 15 1.85 3.52 -0.45
CA THR A 15 0.46 3.13 -0.21
C THR A 15 0.40 1.87 0.61
N ILE A 16 -0.49 1.87 1.61
CA ILE A 16 -0.79 0.73 2.46
C ILE A 16 -2.28 0.46 2.37
N VAL A 17 -2.62 -0.75 1.94
CA VAL A 17 -3.99 -1.28 1.93
C VAL A 17 -4.10 -2.35 3.01
N TYR A 18 -5.10 -2.23 3.88
CA TYR A 18 -5.38 -3.24 4.89
C TYR A 18 -6.87 -3.55 5.01
N ALA A 19 -7.16 -4.82 5.28
CA ALA A 19 -8.49 -5.31 5.54
C ALA A 19 -8.85 -5.11 7.02
N ASP A 20 -10.04 -4.58 7.31
CA ASP A 20 -10.59 -4.52 8.66
C ASP A 20 -10.90 -5.95 9.15
N PRO A 21 -10.21 -6.49 10.16
CA PRO A 21 -10.44 -7.86 10.61
C PRO A 21 -11.82 -8.07 11.26
N THR A 22 -12.55 -6.99 11.59
CA THR A 22 -13.84 -7.08 12.27
C THR A 22 -15.03 -7.29 11.31
N LEU A 23 -14.82 -7.05 10.01
CA LEU A 23 -15.85 -7.14 8.97
C LEU A 23 -15.62 -8.28 7.97
N GLU A 24 -14.81 -9.27 8.36
CA GLU A 24 -14.41 -10.36 7.47
C GLU A 24 -15.60 -11.27 7.08
N MET A 25 -15.70 -11.53 5.77
CA MET A 25 -16.72 -12.36 5.13
C MET A 25 -16.09 -13.24 4.05
N MET A 26 -16.60 -14.46 3.87
CA MET A 26 -16.20 -15.33 2.76
C MET A 26 -17.22 -15.27 1.62
N THR A 27 -16.74 -15.28 0.37
CA THR A 27 -17.62 -15.34 -0.80
C THR A 27 -18.44 -16.63 -0.85
N ALA A 28 -19.53 -16.60 -1.61
CA ALA A 28 -20.42 -17.72 -1.78
C ALA A 28 -19.77 -18.83 -2.64
N PRO A 29 -19.49 -20.04 -2.10
CA PRO A 29 -18.73 -21.08 -2.79
C PRO A 29 -19.43 -21.67 -4.03
N ASN A 30 -20.73 -21.40 -4.17
CA ASN A 30 -21.57 -21.89 -5.26
C ASN A 30 -21.73 -20.88 -6.40
N GLN A 31 -21.01 -19.74 -6.34
CA GLN A 31 -20.99 -18.75 -7.40
C GLN A 31 -19.54 -18.52 -7.85
N ILE A 32 -19.32 -18.68 -9.15
CA ILE A 32 -18.04 -18.40 -9.79
C ILE A 32 -18.20 -17.05 -10.48
N ASN A 33 -17.44 -16.08 -10.02
CA ASN A 33 -17.36 -14.75 -10.63
C ASN A 33 -16.07 -14.69 -11.45
N SER A 34 -16.04 -13.84 -12.47
CA SER A 34 -14.79 -13.53 -13.18
C SER A 34 -14.16 -12.25 -12.64
N CYS A 35 -12.91 -12.01 -13.01
CA CYS A 35 -12.22 -10.75 -12.77
C CYS A 35 -12.94 -9.53 -13.40
N GLY A 36 -13.76 -9.73 -14.43
CA GLY A 36 -14.61 -8.69 -15.01
C GLY A 36 -15.94 -8.49 -14.30
N ALA A 37 -16.21 -9.17 -13.18
CA ALA A 37 -17.50 -9.10 -12.50
C ALA A 37 -17.76 -7.71 -11.93
N SER A 38 -19.01 -7.25 -12.07
CA SER A 38 -19.52 -6.02 -11.45
C SER A 38 -20.12 -6.27 -10.06
N GLY A 39 -20.01 -7.50 -9.55
CA GLY A 39 -20.56 -7.89 -8.27
C GLY A 39 -19.88 -9.14 -7.73
N ILE A 40 -19.75 -9.18 -6.41
CA ILE A 40 -19.40 -10.39 -5.65
C ILE A 40 -20.51 -10.73 -4.68
N ASN A 41 -20.62 -12.00 -4.33
CA ASN A 41 -21.71 -12.51 -3.53
C ASN A 41 -21.21 -13.20 -2.28
N PHE A 42 -21.97 -13.00 -1.21
CA PHE A 42 -21.70 -13.54 0.11
C PHE A 42 -22.93 -14.34 0.59
N PRO A 43 -22.73 -15.44 1.32
CA PRO A 43 -23.83 -16.23 1.86
C PRO A 43 -24.58 -15.45 2.95
N THR A 44 -25.86 -15.15 2.72
CA THR A 44 -26.71 -14.38 3.65
C THR A 44 -27.13 -15.16 4.90
N ASN A 45 -26.95 -16.48 4.91
CA ASN A 45 -27.30 -17.35 6.04
C ASN A 45 -26.19 -17.45 7.10
N ARG A 46 -25.05 -16.78 6.91
CA ARG A 46 -23.97 -16.72 7.91
C ARG A 46 -24.29 -15.67 8.97
N PRO A 47 -24.00 -15.92 10.26
CA PRO A 47 -24.15 -14.93 11.31
C PRO A 47 -23.43 -13.62 10.95
N ASN A 48 -24.09 -12.50 11.20
CA ASN A 48 -23.58 -11.12 11.03
C ASN A 48 -23.25 -10.67 9.59
N TYR A 49 -23.18 -11.55 8.59
CA TYR A 49 -22.84 -11.17 7.22
C TYR A 49 -23.81 -10.13 6.64
N GLY A 50 -25.10 -10.26 6.94
CA GLY A 50 -26.08 -9.24 6.54
C GLY A 50 -25.76 -7.85 7.10
N THR A 51 -25.31 -7.78 8.37
CA THR A 51 -24.93 -6.53 9.03
C THR A 51 -23.62 -5.98 8.47
N TYR A 52 -22.62 -6.83 8.23
CA TYR A 52 -21.34 -6.43 7.64
C TYR A 52 -21.53 -5.92 6.21
N LEU A 53 -22.31 -6.63 5.38
CA LEU A 53 -22.66 -6.16 4.03
C LEU A 53 -23.38 -4.81 4.05
N SER A 54 -24.35 -4.64 4.95
CA SER A 54 -25.08 -3.37 5.06
C SER A 54 -24.21 -2.18 5.50
N SER A 55 -23.00 -2.44 6.01
CA SER A 55 -22.06 -1.38 6.40
C SER A 55 -21.27 -0.80 5.22
N TYR A 56 -21.25 -1.48 4.06
CA TYR A 56 -20.60 -0.98 2.86
C TYR A 56 -21.46 0.06 2.15
N GLY A 57 -20.92 1.26 1.99
CA GLY A 57 -21.45 2.33 1.16
C GLY A 57 -20.78 2.41 -0.21
N VAL A 58 -21.36 3.22 -1.09
CA VAL A 58 -20.68 3.61 -2.35
C VAL A 58 -19.45 4.43 -2.01
N GLY A 59 -18.33 4.16 -2.67
CA GLY A 59 -17.03 4.78 -2.38
C GLY A 59 -16.20 4.04 -1.34
N ASP A 60 -16.77 3.04 -0.65
CA ASP A 60 -15.96 2.13 0.16
C ASP A 60 -15.11 1.22 -0.72
N TYR A 61 -14.11 0.60 -0.10
CA TYR A 61 -13.26 -0.39 -0.74
C TYR A 61 -13.48 -1.77 -0.11
N VAL A 62 -13.37 -2.81 -0.92
CA VAL A 62 -13.39 -4.20 -0.48
C VAL A 62 -12.12 -4.89 -0.96
N MET A 63 -11.39 -5.45 0.00
CA MET A 63 -10.21 -6.26 -0.25
C MET A 63 -10.59 -7.71 -0.03
N CYS A 64 -10.33 -8.56 -1.03
CA CYS A 64 -10.39 -10.00 -0.87
C CYS A 64 -9.02 -10.63 -1.03
N TRP A 65 -8.84 -11.82 -0.49
CA TRP A 65 -7.63 -12.61 -0.64
C TRP A 65 -7.94 -14.10 -0.65
N ASP A 66 -7.12 -14.84 -1.38
CA ASP A 66 -7.17 -16.30 -1.46
C ASP A 66 -5.86 -16.90 -0.94
N TYR A 67 -5.98 -17.83 0.00
CA TYR A 67 -4.86 -18.57 0.59
C TYR A 67 -4.63 -19.94 -0.06
N ALA A 68 -5.51 -20.36 -0.97
CA ALA A 68 -5.44 -21.66 -1.62
C ALA A 68 -4.33 -21.82 -2.68
N PRO A 69 -3.84 -20.77 -3.38
CA PRO A 69 -2.80 -20.93 -4.37
C PRO A 69 -1.49 -21.46 -3.76
N ALA A 70 -0.85 -22.39 -4.44
CA ALA A 70 0.43 -22.96 -4.00
C ALA A 70 1.59 -21.95 -4.10
N THR A 71 1.39 -20.88 -4.87
CA THR A 71 2.31 -19.77 -5.15
C THR A 71 2.16 -18.60 -4.18
N GLY A 72 1.41 -18.78 -3.09
CA GLY A 72 1.23 -17.76 -2.07
C GLY A 72 -0.19 -17.21 -2.00
N THR A 73 -0.35 -16.13 -1.23
CA THR A 73 -1.64 -15.45 -1.08
C THR A 73 -1.87 -14.48 -2.22
N GLU A 74 -2.96 -14.66 -2.95
CA GLU A 74 -3.41 -13.71 -3.96
C GLU A 74 -4.38 -12.71 -3.33
N SER A 75 -4.43 -11.49 -3.87
CA SER A 75 -5.23 -10.43 -3.28
C SER A 75 -5.84 -9.53 -4.34
N TYR A 76 -7.06 -9.09 -4.05
CA TYR A 76 -7.93 -8.41 -4.99
C TYR A 76 -8.53 -7.19 -4.30
N LEU A 77 -8.59 -6.06 -4.99
CA LEU A 77 -9.11 -4.81 -4.45
C LEU A 77 -10.11 -4.20 -5.42
N TRP A 78 -11.29 -3.86 -4.90
CA TRP A 78 -12.34 -3.21 -5.67
C TRP A 78 -12.91 -1.99 -4.95
N SER A 79 -13.36 -1.02 -5.73
CA SER A 79 -14.26 0.04 -5.24
C SER A 79 -15.70 -0.48 -5.20
N VAL A 80 -16.46 -0.07 -4.18
CA VAL A 80 -17.89 -0.38 -4.05
C VAL A 80 -18.71 0.64 -4.83
N GLN A 81 -19.42 0.17 -5.85
CA GLN A 81 -20.27 0.97 -6.73
C GLN A 81 -21.75 0.94 -6.32
N SER A 82 -22.15 -0.13 -5.64
CA SER A 82 -23.47 -0.22 -5.00
C SER A 82 -23.32 -0.93 -3.67
N GLY A 83 -23.79 -0.29 -2.60
CA GLY A 83 -23.70 -0.80 -1.24
C GLY A 83 -24.26 -2.21 -1.06
N GLY A 84 -23.85 -2.87 0.03
CA GLY A 84 -24.15 -4.29 0.22
C GLY A 84 -25.65 -4.55 0.45
N ASN A 85 -26.18 -5.56 -0.25
CA ASN A 85 -27.56 -6.00 -0.12
C ASN A 85 -27.64 -7.21 0.80
N SER A 86 -28.09 -7.01 2.05
CA SER A 86 -28.22 -8.08 3.04
C SER A 86 -29.27 -9.15 2.69
N SER A 87 -30.20 -8.85 1.78
CA SER A 87 -31.24 -9.81 1.35
C SER A 87 -30.75 -10.74 0.25
N THR A 88 -29.92 -10.25 -0.68
CA THR A 88 -29.39 -11.05 -1.80
C THR A 88 -27.94 -11.51 -1.58
N GLY A 89 -27.22 -10.89 -0.65
CA GLY A 89 -25.80 -11.14 -0.39
C GLY A 89 -24.87 -10.47 -1.40
N GLY A 90 -25.39 -9.65 -2.31
CA GLY A 90 -24.61 -9.02 -3.37
C GLY A 90 -23.95 -7.72 -2.91
N LEU A 91 -22.72 -7.50 -3.36
CA LEU A 91 -21.98 -6.24 -3.27
C LEU A 91 -21.56 -5.85 -4.68
N GLY A 92 -21.97 -4.67 -5.16
CA GLY A 92 -21.59 -4.20 -6.49
C GLY A 92 -20.24 -3.52 -6.46
N ILE A 93 -19.35 -3.92 -7.35
CA ILE A 93 -17.94 -3.60 -7.31
C ILE A 93 -17.41 -3.14 -8.68
N THR A 94 -16.29 -2.44 -8.67
CA THR A 94 -15.50 -2.14 -9.88
C THR A 94 -14.01 -2.28 -9.55
N PRO A 95 -13.24 -3.00 -10.37
CA PRO A 95 -11.85 -3.27 -10.08
C PRO A 95 -11.02 -2.00 -10.09
N ILE A 96 -10.04 -1.94 -9.18
CA ILE A 96 -9.01 -0.91 -9.21
C ILE A 96 -7.93 -1.39 -10.18
N THR A 97 -7.90 -0.84 -11.37
CA THR A 97 -6.99 -1.23 -12.47
C THR A 97 -6.12 -0.05 -12.90
N GLY A 98 -5.16 -0.31 -13.80
CA GLY A 98 -4.38 0.75 -14.44
C GLY A 98 -3.10 1.11 -13.68
N GLY A 99 -2.49 0.11 -13.04
CA GLY A 99 -1.21 0.29 -12.35
C GLY A 99 -1.30 0.95 -10.97
N VAL A 100 -2.48 1.37 -10.52
CA VAL A 100 -2.71 1.85 -9.14
C VAL A 100 -2.64 0.67 -8.14
N TYR A 101 -3.10 -0.51 -8.55
CA TYR A 101 -3.01 -1.72 -7.75
C TYR A 101 -2.60 -2.90 -8.63
N THR A 102 -1.28 -3.05 -8.80
CA THR A 102 -0.68 -4.00 -9.75
C THR A 102 -0.94 -5.47 -9.39
N ASP A 103 -1.26 -5.78 -8.14
CA ASP A 103 -1.54 -7.15 -7.70
C ASP A 103 -2.84 -7.68 -8.34
N TYR A 104 -3.83 -6.82 -8.55
CA TYR A 104 -5.04 -7.21 -9.27
C TYR A 104 -4.73 -7.48 -10.74
N ASP A 105 -4.08 -6.53 -11.41
CA ASP A 105 -3.75 -6.64 -12.83
C ASP A 105 -2.90 -7.91 -13.12
N ALA A 106 -2.07 -8.33 -12.16
CA ALA A 106 -1.25 -9.53 -12.31
C ALA A 106 -2.01 -10.87 -12.20
N VAL A 107 -3.10 -10.90 -11.42
CA VAL A 107 -3.92 -12.11 -11.23
C VAL A 107 -5.14 -12.13 -12.17
N CYS A 108 -5.55 -10.96 -12.67
CA CYS A 108 -6.77 -10.77 -13.43
C CYS A 108 -6.55 -10.32 -14.88
N ASP A 109 -5.42 -10.71 -15.49
CA ASP A 109 -5.14 -10.54 -16.92
C ASP A 109 -5.01 -11.90 -17.63
N PRO A 110 -6.00 -12.31 -18.45
CA PRO A 110 -7.13 -11.52 -18.95
C PRO A 110 -8.33 -11.45 -17.97
N ALA A 111 -9.14 -10.38 -18.10
CA ALA A 111 -10.27 -10.11 -17.19
C ALA A 111 -11.41 -11.15 -17.21
N ASP A 112 -11.38 -12.13 -18.11
CA ASP A 112 -12.32 -13.25 -18.14
C ASP A 112 -11.88 -14.45 -17.30
N GLU A 113 -10.72 -14.38 -16.64
CA GLU A 113 -10.32 -15.39 -15.66
C GLU A 113 -11.30 -15.47 -14.48
N ASN A 114 -11.50 -16.70 -14.00
CA ASN A 114 -12.40 -16.96 -12.88
C ASN A 114 -11.71 -16.58 -11.57
N LEU A 115 -12.40 -15.80 -10.76
CA LEU A 115 -12.04 -15.60 -9.37
C LEU A 115 -12.18 -16.92 -8.58
N PRO A 116 -11.38 -17.12 -7.54
CA PRO A 116 -11.55 -18.23 -6.62
C PRO A 116 -12.99 -18.26 -6.06
N PRO A 117 -13.65 -19.43 -6.00
CA PRO A 117 -15.02 -19.53 -5.49
C PRO A 117 -15.15 -19.10 -4.02
N VAL A 118 -14.08 -19.27 -3.23
CA VAL A 118 -14.02 -18.91 -1.81
C VAL A 118 -12.83 -18.01 -1.59
N MET A 119 -13.10 -16.71 -1.45
CA MET A 119 -12.14 -15.72 -1.03
C MET A 119 -12.56 -15.17 0.33
N HIS A 120 -11.59 -14.81 1.16
CA HIS A 120 -11.82 -14.03 2.36
C HIS A 120 -11.83 -12.55 1.98
N CYS A 121 -12.86 -11.82 2.36
CA CYS A 121 -13.05 -10.43 2.00
C CYS A 121 -13.34 -9.59 3.24
N SER A 122 -12.88 -8.35 3.24
CA SER A 122 -13.29 -7.37 4.23
C SER A 122 -13.21 -5.96 3.67
N ARG A 123 -13.69 -5.00 4.46
CA ARG A 123 -13.59 -3.58 4.14
C ARG A 123 -12.12 -3.23 4.09
N ALA A 124 -11.70 -2.65 2.97
CA ALA A 124 -10.36 -2.17 2.83
C ALA A 124 -10.28 -0.73 3.33
N HIS A 125 -9.17 -0.44 3.99
CA HIS A 125 -8.74 0.91 4.28
C HIS A 125 -7.46 1.16 3.52
N ILE A 126 -7.39 2.32 2.90
CA ILE A 126 -6.24 2.78 2.15
C ILE A 126 -5.64 3.93 2.92
N LEU A 127 -4.32 3.95 2.91
CA LEU A 127 -3.52 4.98 3.53
C LEU A 127 -2.31 5.18 2.64
N THR A 128 -2.22 6.35 2.04
CA THR A 128 -1.06 6.73 1.25
C THR A 128 -0.33 7.86 1.92
N PHE A 129 0.97 7.69 2.10
CA PHE A 129 1.87 8.77 2.45
C PHE A 129 2.62 9.21 1.20
N TYR A 130 2.64 10.50 0.89
CA TYR A 130 3.41 10.98 -0.24
C TYR A 130 4.09 12.33 0.06
N ILE A 131 5.13 12.65 -0.71
CA ILE A 131 5.85 13.91 -0.58
C ILE A 131 5.34 14.92 -1.60
N ASP A 132 4.66 15.95 -1.13
CA ASP A 132 4.32 17.11 -1.92
C ASP A 132 5.48 18.11 -1.94
N ASN A 133 6.18 18.19 -3.06
CA ASN A 133 7.30 19.08 -3.29
C ASN A 133 7.09 20.01 -4.50
N THR A 134 5.85 20.19 -4.95
CA THR A 134 5.55 20.95 -6.16
C THR A 134 4.74 22.20 -5.80
N ASP A 135 5.14 23.35 -6.31
CA ASP A 135 4.35 24.58 -6.19
C ASP A 135 3.26 24.59 -7.28
N ASP A 136 2.18 23.83 -7.05
CA ASP A 136 1.03 23.71 -7.95
C ASP A 136 -0.16 24.60 -7.52
N GLY A 137 -0.01 25.35 -6.43
CA GLY A 137 -1.04 26.21 -5.86
C GLY A 137 -2.11 25.46 -5.06
N VAL A 138 -1.91 24.17 -4.77
CA VAL A 138 -2.77 23.35 -3.93
C VAL A 138 -1.95 22.80 -2.76
N GLY A 139 -2.51 22.89 -1.55
CA GLY A 139 -1.77 22.49 -0.35
C GLY A 139 -0.58 23.39 -0.01
N PRO A 140 0.26 22.97 0.95
CA PRO A 140 1.40 23.74 1.43
C PRO A 140 2.73 23.43 0.73
N GLY A 141 2.81 22.41 -0.13
CA GLY A 141 4.08 21.93 -0.69
C GLY A 141 4.75 22.87 -1.68
N SER A 142 6.08 22.79 -1.72
CA SER A 142 6.92 23.41 -2.73
C SER A 142 8.30 22.74 -2.74
N PRO A 143 9.15 22.97 -3.75
CA PRO A 143 10.52 22.45 -3.72
C PRO A 143 11.33 23.01 -2.53
N GLN A 144 10.96 24.21 -2.05
CA GLN A 144 11.57 24.90 -0.91
C GLN A 144 10.95 24.53 0.45
N HIS A 145 9.79 23.88 0.47
CA HIS A 145 9.13 23.36 1.67
C HIS A 145 8.33 22.10 1.30
N PRO A 146 8.99 20.94 1.15
CA PRO A 146 8.32 19.71 0.79
C PRO A 146 7.59 19.16 2.00
N VAL A 147 6.36 18.70 1.80
CA VAL A 147 5.46 18.29 2.88
C VAL A 147 5.12 16.82 2.75
N LEU A 148 5.25 16.09 3.86
CA LEU A 148 4.70 14.76 3.97
C LEU A 148 3.18 14.87 4.13
N MET A 149 2.47 14.36 3.13
CA MET A 149 1.02 14.32 3.04
C MET A 149 0.49 12.92 3.33
N MET A 150 -0.79 12.85 3.72
CA MET A 150 -1.53 11.61 3.92
C MET A 150 -2.84 11.67 3.14
N ASP A 151 -3.00 10.76 2.20
CA ASP A 151 -4.23 10.48 1.44
C ASP A 151 -4.90 9.20 1.96
N LEU A 152 -6.23 9.14 1.87
CA LEU A 152 -7.07 8.03 2.31
C LEU A 152 -7.90 7.40 1.18
N ASP A 153 -7.79 7.85 -0.08
CA ASP A 153 -8.72 7.44 -1.15
C ASP A 153 -8.13 7.09 -2.54
N PHE A 154 -6.80 7.02 -2.69
CA PHE A 154 -6.04 6.70 -3.92
C PHE A 154 -5.94 7.81 -4.97
N ASP A 155 -6.38 9.04 -4.72
CA ASP A 155 -6.30 10.10 -5.73
C ASP A 155 -4.91 10.75 -5.89
N PHE A 156 -3.94 10.36 -5.05
CA PHE A 156 -2.55 10.79 -5.09
C PHE A 156 -1.73 10.21 -6.28
N PRO A 157 -0.62 10.85 -6.72
CA PRO A 157 -0.37 12.29 -6.76
C PRO A 157 -0.82 12.88 -8.11
N SER A 158 -1.78 12.26 -8.81
CA SER A 158 -2.01 12.46 -10.24
C SER A 158 -2.32 13.91 -10.66
N THR A 159 -2.73 14.75 -9.70
CA THR A 159 -3.02 16.18 -9.90
C THR A 159 -2.49 17.10 -8.79
N GLY A 160 -1.55 16.63 -7.96
CA GLY A 160 -1.18 17.31 -6.71
C GLY A 160 -2.15 17.01 -5.56
N PRO A 161 -1.99 17.66 -4.40
CA PRO A 161 -2.84 17.39 -3.24
C PRO A 161 -4.33 17.63 -3.51
N SER A 162 -5.18 16.75 -2.99
CA SER A 162 -6.64 16.91 -2.99
C SER A 162 -7.09 17.74 -1.77
N THR A 163 -8.41 17.99 -1.65
CA THR A 163 -8.95 18.78 -0.53
C THR A 163 -9.05 18.00 0.78
N ASP A 164 -9.00 16.68 0.72
CA ASP A 164 -9.09 15.76 1.85
C ASP A 164 -7.74 15.18 2.27
N ASP A 165 -6.69 15.45 1.49
CA ASP A 165 -5.31 15.20 1.89
C ASP A 165 -4.92 15.96 3.16
N VAL A 166 -4.24 15.25 4.05
CA VAL A 166 -3.85 15.76 5.37
C VAL A 166 -2.35 16.02 5.41
N PRO A 167 -1.89 17.28 5.60
CA PRO A 167 -0.49 17.56 5.82
C PRO A 167 -0.06 17.04 7.20
N LEU A 168 1.01 16.25 7.24
CA LEU A 168 1.53 15.67 8.48
C LEU A 168 2.72 16.44 9.01
N VAL A 169 3.74 16.64 8.17
CA VAL A 169 5.04 17.20 8.58
C VAL A 169 5.66 17.97 7.43
N ASP A 170 6.12 19.18 7.70
CA ASP A 170 6.87 20.02 6.76
C ASP A 170 8.35 19.63 6.71
N ASP A 171 9.03 19.99 5.62
CA ASP A 171 10.44 19.74 5.35
C ASP A 171 10.84 18.25 5.35
N ILE A 172 9.97 17.40 4.79
CA ILE A 172 10.27 15.99 4.52
C ILE A 172 10.58 15.82 3.03
N GLU A 173 11.77 15.31 2.72
CA GLU A 173 12.25 15.18 1.33
C GLU A 173 12.15 13.77 0.76
N ASP A 174 11.97 12.77 1.62
CA ASP A 174 11.93 11.36 1.22
C ASP A 174 11.26 10.53 2.32
N LEU A 175 10.49 9.52 1.92
CA LEU A 175 9.91 8.52 2.81
C LEU A 175 9.96 7.16 2.13
N GLN A 176 10.77 6.25 2.66
CA GLN A 176 10.98 4.96 2.05
C GLN A 176 10.65 3.80 2.97
N ILE A 177 10.28 2.69 2.34
CA ILE A 177 10.13 1.40 3.01
C ILE A 177 11.09 0.38 2.41
N ALA A 178 11.77 -0.34 3.30
CA ALA A 178 12.44 -1.59 2.97
C ALA A 178 11.88 -2.74 3.79
N TYR A 179 11.88 -3.92 3.20
CA TYR A 179 11.41 -5.16 3.77
C TYR A 179 12.61 -6.05 4.06
N CYS A 180 12.53 -6.83 5.15
CA CYS A 180 13.45 -7.91 5.45
C CYS A 180 12.72 -9.25 5.28
N PRO A 181 12.81 -9.88 4.10
CA PRO A 181 12.29 -11.22 3.88
C PRO A 181 13.04 -12.26 4.72
N ARG A 182 12.31 -13.27 5.20
CA ARG A 182 12.86 -14.35 6.03
C ARG A 182 13.96 -15.13 5.32
N SER A 183 13.80 -15.36 4.01
CA SER A 183 14.77 -16.07 3.17
C SER A 183 16.09 -15.30 3.08
N LEU A 184 16.03 -13.99 2.82
CA LEU A 184 17.19 -13.09 2.84
C LEU A 184 17.82 -13.04 4.23
N ALA A 185 17.03 -12.76 5.25
CA ALA A 185 17.50 -12.71 6.63
C ALA A 185 18.23 -14.00 7.02
N ALA A 186 17.69 -15.17 6.67
CA ALA A 186 18.33 -16.46 6.95
C ALA A 186 19.67 -16.62 6.23
N ALA A 187 19.79 -16.12 4.99
CA ALA A 187 21.01 -16.21 4.20
C ALA A 187 22.16 -15.35 4.77
N VAL A 188 21.85 -14.23 5.40
CA VAL A 188 22.86 -13.24 5.87
C VAL A 188 22.96 -13.12 7.39
N GLY A 189 22.24 -13.96 8.14
CA GLY A 189 22.33 -14.02 9.61
C GLY A 189 21.43 -13.04 10.37
N GLY A 190 20.35 -12.55 9.74
CA GLY A 190 19.30 -11.73 10.33
C GLY A 190 19.14 -10.36 9.67
N CYS A 191 18.12 -9.62 10.09
CA CYS A 191 17.78 -8.28 9.57
C CYS A 191 18.73 -7.16 10.03
N GLU A 192 19.82 -7.50 10.71
CA GLU A 192 20.81 -6.51 11.20
C GLU A 192 21.81 -6.10 10.11
N THR A 193 21.83 -6.80 8.97
CA THR A 193 22.75 -6.51 7.87
C THR A 193 22.02 -5.83 6.72
N ALA A 194 22.69 -4.89 6.03
CA ALA A 194 22.10 -4.19 4.87
C ALA A 194 21.66 -5.17 3.76
N ALA A 195 22.38 -6.27 3.58
CA ALA A 195 22.06 -7.30 2.59
C ALA A 195 20.78 -8.10 2.91
N ALA A 196 20.18 -7.92 4.10
CA ALA A 196 18.92 -8.55 4.48
C ALA A 196 17.68 -7.77 3.99
N TRP A 197 17.87 -6.56 3.46
CA TRP A 197 16.81 -5.64 3.12
C TRP A 197 16.62 -5.51 1.61
N THR A 198 15.36 -5.38 1.20
CA THR A 198 14.92 -5.12 -0.18
C THR A 198 13.76 -4.15 -0.14
N ASP A 199 13.73 -3.15 -1.02
CA ASP A 199 12.59 -2.26 -1.24
C ASP A 199 11.53 -2.88 -2.17
N ASN A 200 11.87 -3.99 -2.81
CA ASN A 200 11.00 -4.69 -3.75
C ASN A 200 10.74 -6.14 -3.29
N LEU A 201 9.47 -6.46 -3.07
CA LEU A 201 9.00 -7.84 -2.85
C LEU A 201 8.64 -8.51 -4.19
N GLY A 202 8.31 -7.73 -5.20
CA GLY A 202 7.94 -8.14 -6.55
C GLY A 202 6.47 -8.53 -6.66
N ASN A 203 5.92 -8.37 -7.86
CA ASN A 203 4.53 -8.66 -8.20
C ASN A 203 4.43 -10.10 -8.75
N THR A 204 3.78 -11.02 -8.02
CA THR A 204 3.41 -12.39 -8.48
C THR A 204 4.53 -13.32 -8.98
N ALA A 205 5.76 -12.83 -9.17
CA ALA A 205 6.95 -13.55 -9.63
C ALA A 205 8.25 -12.92 -9.08
N GLY A 206 8.14 -12.04 -8.08
CA GLY A 206 9.30 -11.58 -7.31
C GLY A 206 9.98 -12.74 -6.59
N PRO A 207 11.26 -12.60 -6.19
CA PRO A 207 11.90 -13.62 -5.37
C PRO A 207 11.26 -13.79 -3.98
N TYR A 208 10.41 -12.85 -3.53
CA TYR A 208 9.91 -12.80 -2.14
C TYR A 208 8.41 -12.49 -2.07
N GLU A 209 7.61 -13.40 -1.55
CA GLU A 209 6.19 -13.13 -1.28
C GLU A 209 6.01 -12.25 -0.02
N GLY A 210 4.87 -11.55 0.10
CA GLY A 210 4.51 -10.80 1.31
C GLY A 210 4.50 -11.66 2.60
N THR A 211 4.34 -12.98 2.46
CA THR A 211 4.43 -13.96 3.56
C THR A 211 5.85 -14.14 4.09
N GLU A 212 6.87 -13.74 3.33
CA GLU A 212 8.27 -13.80 3.75
C GLU A 212 8.66 -12.60 4.61
N VAL A 213 7.91 -11.50 4.60
CA VAL A 213 8.27 -10.26 5.32
C VAL A 213 8.31 -10.52 6.82
N TRP A 214 9.51 -10.39 7.39
CA TRP A 214 9.74 -10.51 8.84
C TRP A 214 9.81 -9.13 9.51
N MET A 215 10.53 -8.19 8.89
CA MET A 215 10.63 -6.82 9.40
C MET A 215 10.38 -5.83 8.27
N VAL A 216 9.88 -4.66 8.65
CA VAL A 216 9.71 -3.51 7.77
C VAL A 216 10.51 -2.37 8.37
N ARG A 217 11.28 -1.67 7.54
CA ARG A 217 12.07 -0.51 7.91
C ARG A 217 11.50 0.69 7.22
N PHE A 218 11.23 1.73 7.99
CA PHE A 218 10.81 3.03 7.52
C PHE A 218 12.00 3.97 7.65
N SER A 219 12.33 4.66 6.55
CA SER A 219 13.43 5.60 6.48
C SER A 219 12.88 6.93 5.97
N LEU A 220 13.24 8.03 6.63
CA LEU A 220 12.74 9.37 6.31
C LEU A 220 13.89 10.37 6.31
N VAL A 221 13.95 11.24 5.30
CA VAL A 221 14.86 12.39 5.24
C VAL A 221 14.10 13.63 5.67
N ALA A 222 14.45 14.16 6.83
CA ALA A 222 14.01 15.47 7.25
C ALA A 222 15.11 16.49 6.95
N ARG A 223 14.72 17.68 6.48
CA ARG A 223 15.63 18.81 6.33
C ARG A 223 15.31 19.94 7.30
N ALA A 224 16.26 20.85 7.49
CA ALA A 224 16.02 22.06 8.24
C ALA A 224 15.12 23.03 7.44
N MET A 225 14.29 23.80 8.12
CA MET A 225 13.44 24.85 7.52
C MET A 225 14.22 25.97 6.81
N ARG A 226 15.55 26.03 6.97
CA ARG A 226 16.40 27.09 6.43
C ARG A 226 17.72 26.52 5.97
N GLU A 227 18.19 27.06 4.85
CA GLU A 227 19.55 26.88 4.36
C GLU A 227 20.55 27.52 5.32
N ASP A 228 21.78 27.03 5.29
CA ASP A 228 22.92 27.74 5.84
C ASP A 228 23.11 29.07 5.08
N GLU A 229 22.70 30.17 5.70
CA GLU A 229 22.79 31.53 5.16
C GLU A 229 24.22 31.91 4.72
N ARG A 230 25.25 31.21 5.21
CA ARG A 230 26.66 31.45 4.86
C ARG A 230 27.15 30.59 3.70
N GLY A 231 26.37 29.61 3.25
CA GLY A 231 26.77 28.65 2.22
C GLY A 231 28.01 27.84 2.60
N THR A 232 28.28 27.67 3.89
CA THR A 232 29.43 26.92 4.40
C THR A 232 29.15 25.43 4.54
N PHE A 233 27.86 25.09 4.63
CA PHE A 233 27.35 23.74 4.56
C PHE A 233 26.61 23.55 3.24
N LEU A 234 27.10 22.62 2.43
CA LEU A 234 26.40 22.11 1.25
C LEU A 234 26.13 20.64 1.52
N SER A 235 24.90 20.21 1.28
CA SER A 235 24.56 18.80 1.30
C SER A 235 23.54 18.47 0.22
N SER A 236 23.52 17.22 -0.19
CA SER A 236 22.46 16.65 -1.01
C SER A 236 21.56 15.78 -0.16
N ARG A 237 20.35 15.51 -0.66
CA ARG A 237 19.51 14.44 -0.11
C ARG A 237 20.31 13.13 -0.16
N PRO A 238 20.54 12.44 0.96
CA PRO A 238 21.31 11.21 0.98
C PRO A 238 20.58 10.12 0.20
N SER A 239 21.34 9.14 -0.31
CA SER A 239 20.74 7.91 -0.82
C SER A 239 20.18 7.09 0.35
N LEU A 240 18.93 6.67 0.24
CA LEU A 240 18.29 5.72 1.12
C LEU A 240 17.67 4.61 0.26
N GLU A 241 17.69 3.37 0.75
CA GLU A 241 17.09 2.19 0.09
C GLU A 241 17.33 2.14 -1.44
N ASN A 242 16.28 2.27 -2.27
CA ASN A 242 16.32 2.34 -3.74
C ASN A 242 16.59 3.74 -4.31
N HIS A 243 16.52 4.81 -3.50
CA HIS A 243 16.69 6.17 -4.00
C HIS A 243 18.16 6.54 -4.07
N SER A 244 18.54 7.00 -5.27
CA SER A 244 19.80 7.67 -5.49
C SER A 244 19.80 9.02 -4.78
N PRO A 245 20.98 9.52 -4.37
CA PRO A 245 21.06 10.86 -3.82
C PRO A 245 20.61 11.88 -4.88
N THR A 246 20.04 12.99 -4.45
CA THR A 246 19.61 14.06 -5.37
C THR A 246 20.74 15.05 -5.60
N ASP A 247 20.96 15.46 -6.85
CA ASP A 247 21.86 16.56 -7.21
C ASP A 247 21.03 17.72 -7.80
N PRO A 248 21.41 18.99 -7.56
CA PRO A 248 22.64 19.44 -6.91
C PRO A 248 22.54 19.56 -5.38
N GLU A 249 23.69 19.75 -4.72
CA GLU A 249 23.74 20.16 -3.30
C GLU A 249 23.00 21.47 -3.08
N ASP A 250 22.25 21.55 -1.99
CA ASP A 250 21.57 22.73 -1.50
C ASP A 250 21.96 22.96 -0.03
N GLY A 251 21.89 24.21 0.44
CA GLY A 251 22.47 24.60 1.74
C GLY A 251 21.76 24.04 2.97
N TYR A 252 20.84 23.08 2.83
CA TYR A 252 20.02 22.57 3.92
C TYR A 252 20.78 21.55 4.77
N TYR A 253 20.57 21.60 6.09
CA TYR A 253 20.96 20.52 6.98
C TYR A 253 19.94 19.39 6.91
N ARG A 254 20.42 18.14 6.86
CA ARG A 254 19.56 16.95 6.75
C ARG A 254 19.80 15.98 7.88
N GLN A 255 18.73 15.31 8.30
CA GLN A 255 18.78 14.20 9.23
C GLN A 255 17.99 13.02 8.65
N VAL A 256 18.61 11.85 8.69
CA VAL A 256 17.96 10.58 8.36
C VAL A 256 17.41 9.97 9.65
N LEU A 257 16.13 9.65 9.65
CA LEU A 257 15.49 8.88 10.71
C LEU A 257 15.10 7.52 10.15
N THR A 258 15.56 6.47 10.81
CA THR A 258 15.27 5.10 10.41
C THR A 258 14.72 4.32 11.60
N THR A 259 13.62 3.62 11.41
CA THR A 259 13.03 2.73 12.41
C THR A 259 12.63 1.41 11.76
N SER A 260 12.78 0.32 12.51
CA SER A 260 12.42 -1.01 12.03
C SER A 260 11.39 -1.64 12.95
N VAL A 261 10.35 -2.21 12.35
CA VAL A 261 9.21 -2.83 13.03
C VAL A 261 9.16 -4.29 12.65
N THR A 262 9.03 -5.17 13.64
CA THR A 262 8.79 -6.59 13.38
C THR A 262 7.34 -6.81 12.94
N ALA A 263 7.14 -7.38 11.75
CA ALA A 263 5.84 -7.82 11.28
C ALA A 263 5.45 -9.11 12.02
N ARG A 264 4.68 -8.99 13.11
CA ARG A 264 4.24 -10.14 13.93
C ARG A 264 2.90 -10.76 13.48
N ASN A 265 2.25 -10.19 12.46
CA ASN A 265 0.91 -10.60 12.02
C ASN A 265 0.91 -11.63 10.88
N LEU A 266 1.65 -12.74 11.04
CA LEU A 266 1.49 -13.94 10.20
C LEU A 266 1.08 -15.17 11.04
N ARG A 267 0.34 -14.94 12.13
CA ARG A 267 -0.18 -16.00 13.02
C ARG A 267 -1.36 -16.79 12.43
N MET A 268 -1.71 -16.55 11.15
CA MET A 268 -2.62 -17.41 10.38
C MET A 268 -1.89 -18.30 9.35
N MET A 269 -0.57 -18.46 9.42
CA MET A 269 0.06 -19.61 8.77
C MET A 269 -0.27 -20.87 9.57
N HIS A 270 -1.28 -21.59 9.08
CA HIS A 270 -1.61 -22.95 9.44
C HIS A 270 -0.34 -23.80 9.43
N THR A 271 0.18 -24.17 10.61
CA THR A 271 1.07 -25.33 10.69
C THR A 271 0.23 -26.57 10.33
N PRO A 272 0.73 -27.46 9.46
CA PRO A 272 0.06 -28.73 9.14
C PRO A 272 -0.07 -29.63 10.37
#